data_AF-A0A7Y1XCQ0-F1
#
_entry.id   AF-A0A7Y1XCQ0-F1
#
_cell.length_a   1.000
_cell.length_b   1.000
_cell.length_c   1.000
_cell.angle_alpha   90.00
_cell.angle_beta   90.00
_cell.angle_gamma   90.00
#
_symmetry.space_group_name_H-M   'P 1'
#
loop_
_entity.id
_entity.type
_entity.pdbx_description
1 polymer ?
#
loop_
_entity_poly.entity_id
_entity_poly.type
_entity_poly.pdbx_seq_one_letter_code
_entity_poly.pdbx_strand_id
1 'polypeptide(L)' 'MQLSEQEIVRREKLEKLRGLGINPYPANLYPVNHSSKDIKSNYQDGKTVIIAGRLMSRRIQGSAS' A
#
# COMPACT_ATOMS: atom_id res chain seq x y z
N MET A 1 20.86 17.71 12.31
CA MET A 1 20.45 16.29 12.32
C MET A 1 20.77 15.72 10.95
N GLN A 2 21.70 14.76 10.87
CA GLN A 2 22.03 14.08 9.62
C GLN A 2 20.98 13.00 9.37
N LEU A 3 20.23 13.11 8.27
CA LEU A 3 19.17 12.15 7.92
C LEU A 3 19.80 10.85 7.42
N SER A 4 19.18 9.71 7.72
CA SER A 4 19.59 8.45 7.11
C SER A 4 19.29 8.46 5.61
N GLU A 5 20.11 7.77 4.80
CA GLU A 5 19.84 7.57 3.36
C GLU A 5 18.42 7.07 3.11
N GLN A 6 17.89 6.21 4.00
CA GLN A 6 16.53 5.69 3.87
C GLN A 6 15.46 6.77 4.03
N GLU A 7 15.69 7.77 4.88
CA GLU A 7 14.78 8.89 5.07
C GLU A 7 14.81 9.84 3.88
N ILE A 8 15.99 10.08 3.32
CA ILE A 8 16.16 10.89 2.10
C ILE A 8 15.37 10.25 0.95
N VAL A 9 15.59 8.96 0.68
CA VAL A 9 14.89 8.23 -0.37
C VAL A 9 13.36 8.21 -0.15
N ARG A 10 12.90 8.15 1.11
CA ARG A 10 11.46 8.23 1.42
C ARG A 10 10.88 9.61 1.14
N ARG A 11 11.62 10.69 1.43
CA ARG A 11 11.19 12.06 1.14
C ARG A 11 11.15 12.33 -0.36
N GLU A 12 12.16 11.89 -1.11
CA GLU A 12 12.18 12.01 -2.58
C GLU A 12 10.99 11.26 -3.21
N LYS A 13 10.66 10.06 -2.71
CA LYS A 13 9.47 9.33 -3.16
C LYS A 13 8.17 10.06 -2.84
N LEU A 14 8.09 10.70 -1.68
CA LEU A 14 6.93 11.51 -1.30
C LEU A 14 6.77 12.73 -2.21
N GLU A 15 7.86 13.39 -2.59
CA GLU A 15 7.82 14.49 -3.55
C GLU A 15 7.40 14.02 -4.94
N LYS A 16 7.93 12.88 -5.41
CA LYS A 16 7.50 12.27 -6.68
C LYS A 16 6.00 11.93 -6.70
N LEU A 17 5.46 11.39 -5.60
CA LEU A 17 4.02 11.11 -5.49
C LEU A 17 3.19 12.39 -5.59
N ARG A 18 3.63 13.47 -4.94
CA ARG A 18 2.97 14.79 -5.05
C ARG A 18 3.07 15.38 -6.46
N GLY A 19 4.22 15.23 -7.13
CA GLY A 19 4.41 15.66 -8.52
C GLY A 19 3.52 14.91 -9.52
N LEU A 20 3.14 13.67 -9.20
CA LEU A 20 2.16 12.89 -9.96
C LEU A 20 0.70 13.28 -9.65
N GLY A 21 0.46 14.29 -8.81
CA GLY A 21 -0.89 14.73 -8.41
C GLY A 21 -1.59 13.78 -7.44
N ILE A 22 -0.88 12.79 -6.90
CA ILE A 22 -1.43 11.86 -5.90
C ILE A 22 -1.22 12.52 -4.53
N ASN A 23 -2.30 12.80 -3.80
CA ASN A 23 -2.23 13.26 -2.42
C ASN A 23 -2.12 12.06 -1.47
N PRO A 24 -0.92 11.74 -0.94
CA PRO A 24 -0.78 10.61 -0.02
C PRO A 24 -1.47 10.84 1.33
N TYR A 25 -1.71 12.10 1.71
CA TYR A 25 -2.32 12.49 2.98
C TYR A 25 -3.15 13.76 2.82
N PRO A 26 -4.44 13.76 3.22
CA PRO A 26 -5.24 12.61 3.66
C PRO A 26 -5.52 11.65 2.50
N ALA A 27 -5.35 10.35 2.73
CA ALA A 27 -5.72 9.35 1.74
C ALA A 27 -7.24 9.40 1.52
N ASN A 28 -7.67 9.38 0.25
CA ASN A 28 -9.10 9.27 -0.07
C ASN A 28 -9.68 8.02 0.58
N LEU A 29 -10.93 8.12 1.03
CA LEU A 29 -11.64 7.03 1.69
C LEU A 29 -11.73 5.85 0.71
N TYR A 30 -10.91 4.82 0.94
CA TYR A 30 -10.90 3.62 0.13
C TYR A 30 -11.92 2.65 0.72
N PRO A 31 -12.92 2.17 -0.06
CA PRO A 31 -13.99 1.34 0.47
C PRO A 31 -13.44 -0.05 0.82
N VAL A 32 -13.05 -0.24 2.09
CA VAL A 32 -12.63 -1.55 2.60
C VAL A 32 -13.87 -2.38 2.90
N ASN A 33 -14.04 -3.51 2.22
CA ASN A 33 -15.16 -4.41 2.41
C ASN A 33 -14.81 -5.58 3.33
N HIS A 34 -13.54 -6.03 3.31
CA HIS A 34 -13.11 -7.22 4.04
C HIS A 34 -11.86 -6.96 4.86
N SER A 35 -11.83 -7.52 6.07
CA SER A 35 -10.63 -7.57 6.91
C SER A 35 -9.87 -8.86 6.67
N SER A 36 -8.55 -8.85 6.91
CA SER A 36 -7.70 -10.04 6.74
C SER A 36 -8.15 -11.24 7.59
N LYS A 37 -8.79 -10.99 8.74
CA LYS A 37 -9.36 -12.05 9.59
C LYS A 37 -10.58 -12.70 8.92
N ASP A 38 -11.52 -11.89 8.44
CA ASP A 38 -12.74 -12.35 7.78
C ASP A 38 -12.47 -13.16 6.52
N ILE A 39 -11.48 -12.75 5.71
CA ILE A 39 -11.11 -13.50 4.49
C ILE A 39 -10.55 -14.88 4.85
N LYS A 40 -9.75 -14.97 5.92
CA LYS A 40 -9.16 -16.25 6.34
C LYS A 40 -10.21 -17.20 6.91
N SER A 41 -11.20 -16.67 7.63
CA SER A 41 -12.27 -17.48 8.23
C SER A 41 -13.37 -17.86 7.23
N ASN A 42 -13.68 -17.00 6.27
CA ASN A 42 -14.81 -17.18 5.32
C ASN A 42 -14.31 -17.17 3.86
N TYR A 43 -13.28 -17.97 3.58
CA TYR A 43 -12.74 -18.10 2.22
C TYR A 43 -13.79 -18.68 1.27
N GLN A 44 -14.02 -18.01 0.14
CA GLN A 44 -14.91 -18.47 -0.92
C GLN A 44 -14.30 -18.13 -2.28
N ASP A 45 -14.29 -19.10 -3.19
CA ASP A 45 -13.75 -18.95 -4.53
C ASP A 45 -14.63 -18.02 -5.39
N GLY A 46 -14.01 -17.15 -6.20
CA GLY A 46 -14.70 -16.19 -7.06
C GLY A 46 -15.24 -14.92 -6.39
N LYS A 47 -14.98 -14.70 -5.09
CA LYS A 47 -15.45 -13.51 -4.37
C LYS A 47 -14.54 -12.30 -4.61
N THR A 48 -15.12 -11.21 -5.12
CA THR A 48 -14.42 -9.91 -5.21
C THR A 48 -14.32 -9.29 -3.83
N VAL A 49 -13.10 -9.03 -3.36
CA VAL A 49 -12.81 -8.42 -2.06
C VAL A 49 -12.01 -7.13 -2.23
N ILE A 50 -12.28 -6.15 -1.38
CA ILE A 50 -11.53 -4.88 -1.35
C ILE A 50 -10.90 -4.74 0.03
N ILE A 51 -9.57 -4.66 0.04
CA ILE A 51 -8.74 -4.61 1.26
C ILE A 51 -7.82 -3.39 1.26
N ALA A 52 -7.48 -2.90 2.46
CA ALA A 52 -6.42 -1.92 2.67
C ALA A 52 -5.58 -2.32 3.90
N GLY A 53 -4.28 -2.04 3.88
CA GLY A 53 -3.37 -2.42 4.97
C GLY A 53 -1.96 -1.87 4.81
N ARG A 54 -1.10 -2.15 5.79
CA ARG A 54 0.32 -1.75 5.76
C ARG A 54 1.13 -2.77 4.94
N LEU A 55 2.00 -2.28 4.06
CA LEU A 55 2.97 -3.13 3.38
C LEU A 55 4.05 -3.57 4.39
N MET A 56 4.06 -4.86 4.73
CA MET A 56 4.99 -5.43 5.71
C MET A 56 6.22 -6.06 5.06
N SER A 57 6.02 -6.75 3.93
CA SER A 57 7.08 -7.36 3.13
C SER A 57 6.72 -7.27 1.66
N ARG A 58 7.73 -7.09 0.81
CA ARG A 58 7.56 -7.06 -0.65
C ARG A 58 8.67 -7.89 -1.27
N ARG A 59 8.30 -8.97 -1.96
CA ARG A 59 9.19 -9.78 -2.79
C ARG A 59 8.90 -9.43 -4.25
N ILE A 60 9.91 -8.97 -4.98
CA ILE A 60 9.78 -8.61 -6.40
C ILE A 60 10.29 -9.79 -7.21
N GLN A 61 9.40 -10.45 -7.96
CA GLN A 61 9.73 -11.53 -8.88
C GLN A 61 9.27 -11.10 -10.27
N GLY A 62 10.22 -10.95 -11.20
CA GLY A 62 10.09 -10.29 -12.51
C GLY A 62 8.71 -10.29 -13.17
N SER A 63 8.44 -11.21 -14.10
CA SER A 63 7.25 -11.26 -14.96
C SER A 63 5.92 -11.56 -14.24
N ALA A 64 5.90 -11.49 -12.91
CA ALA A 64 4.72 -11.63 -12.05
C ALA A 64 4.61 -10.44 -11.10
N SER A 65 4.78 -9.23 -11.63
CA SER A 65 4.50 -7.95 -10.95
C SER A 65 3.45 -7.18 -11.73
#